data_AF-A0A837AQ36-F1
#
_entry.id   AF-A0A837AQ36-F1
#
_cell.length_a   1.000
_cell.length_b   1.000
_cell.length_c   1.000
_cell.angle_alpha   90.00
_cell.angle_beta   90.00
_cell.angle_gamma   90.00
#
_symmetry.space_group_name_H-M   'P 1'
#
loop_
_entity.id
_entity.type
_entity.pdbx_description
1 polymer ?
#
loop_
_entity_poly.entity_id
_entity_poly.type
_entity_poly.pdbx_seq_one_letter_code
_entity_poly.pdbx_strand_id
1 'polypeptide(L)'
;MASENSIASLPAADADTLAQIVGCEAVDLLLPDTNGVLRGKRVTADTLSKVYRDGVCLPMSLIATDITGNTVEETGLGYAIGDADRLCRPL
;
A
#
# COMPACT_ATOMS: atom_id res chain seq x y z
N MET A 1 -11.16 9.90 24.43
CA MET A 1 -11.56 10.86 23.39
C MET A 1 -10.37 11.05 22.46
N ALA A 2 -10.37 10.38 21.32
CA ALA A 2 -9.47 10.65 20.18
C ALA A 2 -10.42 10.65 18.97
N SER A 3 -11.01 11.79 18.66
CA SER A 3 -10.60 12.70 17.58
C SER A 3 -10.62 12.01 16.21
N GLU A 4 -11.81 12.08 15.60
CA GLU A 4 -12.09 12.16 14.16
C GLU A 4 -11.34 11.19 13.25
N ASN A 5 -11.92 9.99 13.11
CA ASN A 5 -11.63 9.07 12.03
C ASN A 5 -12.17 9.66 10.71
N SER A 6 -11.44 10.61 10.14
CA SER A 6 -11.71 11.09 8.78
C SER A 6 -11.52 9.90 7.85
N ILE A 7 -12.61 9.38 7.30
CA ILE A 7 -12.54 8.28 6.34
C ILE A 7 -11.82 8.84 5.12
N ALA A 8 -10.54 8.49 4.94
CA ALA A 8 -9.78 8.90 3.79
C ALA A 8 -10.55 8.51 2.52
N SER A 9 -10.81 9.47 1.65
CA SER A 9 -11.48 9.27 0.36
C SER A 9 -10.49 9.58 -0.75
N LEU A 10 -10.63 8.92 -1.89
CA LEU A 10 -9.85 9.27 -3.08
C LEU A 10 -10.04 10.77 -3.36
N PRO A 11 -8.97 11.60 -3.34
CA PRO A 11 -9.08 13.01 -3.61
C PRO A 11 -9.66 13.27 -5.00
N ALA A 12 -10.48 14.32 -5.16
CA ALA A 12 -11.13 14.63 -6.43
C ALA A 12 -10.11 14.81 -7.57
N ALA A 13 -8.98 15.46 -7.30
CA ALA A 13 -7.91 15.64 -8.28
C ALA A 13 -7.33 14.31 -8.79
N ASP A 14 -7.21 13.30 -7.91
CA ASP A 14 -6.69 11.98 -8.29
C ASP A 14 -7.75 11.17 -9.04
N ALA A 15 -9.02 11.28 -8.65
CA ALA A 15 -10.14 10.68 -9.38
C ALA A 15 -10.25 11.26 -10.80
N ASP A 16 -10.11 12.58 -10.95
CA ASP A 16 -10.10 13.26 -12.25
C ASP A 16 -8.91 12.81 -13.10
N THR A 17 -7.73 12.67 -12.49
CA THR A 17 -6.53 12.15 -13.17
C THR A 17 -6.77 10.73 -13.69
N LEU A 18 -7.34 9.84 -12.87
CA LEU A 18 -7.67 8.48 -13.29
C LEU A 18 -8.68 8.45 -14.44
N ALA A 19 -9.71 9.30 -14.39
CA ALA A 19 -10.74 9.39 -15.44
C ALA A 19 -10.18 9.86 -16.79
N GLN A 20 -9.08 10.62 -16.80
CA GLN A 20 -8.40 11.07 -18.02
C GLN A 20 -7.56 9.96 -18.69
N ILE A 21 -7.24 8.87 -17.98
CA ILE A 21 -6.46 7.75 -18.51
C ILE A 21 -7.43 6.75 -19.17
N VAL A 22 -7.70 6.97 -20.45
CA VAL A 22 -8.60 6.11 -21.25
C VAL A 22 -8.08 4.66 -21.25
N GLY A 23 -8.92 3.73 -20.81
CA GLY A 23 -8.58 2.30 -20.76
C GLY A 23 -7.66 1.91 -19.60
N CYS A 24 -7.59 2.70 -18.52
CA CYS A 24 -6.85 2.31 -17.32
C CYS A 24 -7.49 1.09 -16.65
N GLU A 25 -6.80 -0.05 -16.69
CA GLU A 25 -7.27 -1.30 -16.07
C GLU A 25 -6.80 -1.44 -14.61
N ALA A 26 -5.63 -0.89 -14.28
CA ALA A 26 -4.97 -1.12 -13.01
C ALA A 26 -4.12 0.07 -12.55
N VAL A 27 -3.93 0.14 -11.23
CA VAL A 27 -3.12 1.14 -10.54
C VAL A 27 -2.12 0.43 -9.62
N ASP A 28 -0.87 0.89 -9.63
CA ASP A 28 0.17 0.38 -8.74
C ASP A 28 0.20 1.19 -7.45
N LEU A 29 -0.01 0.50 -6.33
CA LEU A 29 0.17 1.07 -5.00
C LEU A 29 1.64 0.88 -4.61
N LEU A 30 2.37 1.97 -4.42
CA LEU A 30 3.81 1.95 -4.19
C LEU A 30 4.16 2.51 -2.80
N LEU A 31 5.09 1.82 -2.15
CA LEU A 31 5.66 2.15 -0.84
C LEU A 31 7.18 1.98 -0.95
N PRO A 32 7.99 3.00 -0.60
CA PRO A 32 9.42 2.82 -0.47
C PRO A 32 9.76 2.01 0.79
N ASP A 33 10.63 1.02 0.67
CA ASP A 33 11.22 0.33 1.83
C ASP A 33 12.34 1.15 2.49
N THR A 34 13.00 0.60 3.51
CA THR A 34 14.12 1.25 4.21
C THR A 34 15.35 1.51 3.34
N ASN A 35 15.48 0.84 2.19
CA ASN A 35 16.54 1.04 1.21
C ASN A 35 16.11 2.02 0.10
N GLY A 36 14.88 2.54 0.14
CA GLY A 36 14.29 3.38 -0.90
C GLY A 36 13.80 2.61 -2.13
N VAL A 37 13.74 1.28 -2.08
CA VAL A 37 13.21 0.45 -3.17
C VAL A 37 11.69 0.50 -3.14
N LEU A 38 11.08 0.81 -4.29
CA LEU A 38 9.62 0.83 -4.43
C LEU A 38 9.06 -0.60 -4.44
N ARG A 39 8.15 -0.88 -3.52
CA ARG A 39 7.44 -2.15 -3.38
C ARG A 39 5.95 -1.89 -3.25
N GLY A 40 5.13 -2.91 -3.50
CA GLY A 40 3.70 -2.81 -3.22
C GLY A 40 2.85 -3.73 -4.06
N LYS A 41 1.67 -3.26 -4.45
CA LYS A 41 0.61 -4.11 -5.00
C LYS A 41 -0.13 -3.42 -6.12
N ARG A 42 -0.33 -4.14 -7.22
CA ARG A 42 -1.23 -3.74 -8.30
C ARG A 42 -2.68 -4.05 -7.91
N VAL A 43 -3.57 -3.08 -8.09
CA VAL A 43 -5.03 -3.23 -7.93
C VAL A 43 -5.74 -2.79 -9.19
N THR A 44 -7.00 -3.20 -9.38
CA THR A 44 -7.81 -2.68 -10.48
C THR A 44 -8.15 -1.20 -10.25
N ALA A 45 -8.34 -0.45 -11.33
CA ALA A 45 -8.65 0.98 -11.25
C ALA A 45 -9.92 1.26 -10.43
N ASP A 46 -10.96 0.43 -10.57
CA ASP A 46 -12.21 0.55 -9.81
C ASP A 46 -12.03 0.31 -8.29
N THR A 47 -11.01 -0.47 -7.91
CA THR A 47 -10.71 -0.77 -6.50
C THR A 47 -10.00 0.38 -5.80
N LEU A 48 -9.42 1.36 -6.52
CA LEU A 48 -8.65 2.45 -5.93
C LEU A 48 -9.46 3.25 -4.88
N SER A 49 -10.73 3.55 -5.17
CA SER A 49 -11.61 4.25 -4.22
C SER A 49 -11.81 3.48 -2.92
N LYS A 50 -11.81 2.14 -3.00
CA LYS A 50 -11.88 1.27 -1.82
C LYS A 50 -10.58 1.28 -1.03
N VAL A 51 -9.43 1.31 -1.70
CA VAL A 51 -8.11 1.39 -1.06
C VAL A 51 -7.98 2.65 -0.23
N TYR A 52 -8.42 3.81 -0.72
CA TYR A 52 -8.39 5.05 0.06
C TYR A 52 -9.25 4.95 1.33
N ARG A 53 -10.47 4.42 1.20
CA ARG A 53 -11.43 4.29 2.31
C ARG A 53 -10.98 3.26 3.36
N ASP A 54 -10.75 2.04 2.90
CA ASP A 54 -10.63 0.86 3.75
C ASP A 54 -9.17 0.50 4.01
N GLY A 55 -8.23 0.97 3.17
CA GLY A 55 -6.85 0.53 3.13
C GLY A 55 -6.65 -0.72 2.27
N VAL A 56 -5.41 -1.19 2.21
CA VAL A 56 -5.01 -2.43 1.54
C VAL A 56 -4.14 -3.27 2.48
N CYS A 57 -4.35 -4.59 2.48
CA CYS A 57 -3.49 -5.52 3.18
C CYS A 57 -2.19 -5.76 2.40
N LEU A 58 -1.06 -5.54 3.05
CA LEU A 58 0.28 -5.82 2.54
C LEU A 58 1.11 -6.54 3.63
N PRO A 59 2.07 -7.40 3.24
CA PRO A 59 2.96 -8.05 4.20
C PRO A 59 3.76 -7.02 4.99
N MET A 60 3.85 -7.23 6.31
CA MET A 60 4.56 -6.30 7.19
C MET A 60 6.06 -6.27 6.89
N SER A 61 6.61 -7.39 6.40
CA SER A 61 8.02 -7.50 6.01
C SER A 61 8.45 -6.57 4.88
N LEU A 62 7.53 -5.99 4.09
CA LEU A 62 7.90 -5.18 2.92
C LEU A 62 8.85 -4.01 3.24
N ILE A 63 8.74 -3.45 4.44
CA ILE A 63 9.62 -2.37 4.92
C ILE A 63 10.93 -2.86 5.54
N ALA A 64 11.10 -4.18 5.67
CA ALA A 64 12.17 -4.85 6.40
C ALA A 64 12.87 -5.88 5.52
N THR A 65 13.14 -5.50 4.26
CA THR A 65 13.86 -6.33 3.30
C THR A 65 15.26 -5.79 3.03
N ASP A 66 16.15 -6.66 2.59
CA ASP A 66 17.46 -6.27 2.05
C ASP A 66 17.30 -5.68 0.62
N ILE A 67 18.42 -5.20 0.07
CA ILE A 67 18.44 -4.59 -1.27
C ILE A 67 18.01 -5.55 -2.40
N THR A 68 18.12 -6.87 -2.16
CA THR A 68 17.70 -7.91 -3.11
C THR A 68 16.24 -8.32 -2.91
N GLY A 69 15.59 -7.84 -1.86
CA GLY A 69 14.20 -8.10 -1.54
C GLY A 69 13.96 -9.29 -0.62
N ASN A 70 15.00 -9.86 0.00
CA ASN A 70 14.79 -10.88 1.03
C ASN A 70 14.41 -10.22 2.34
N THR A 71 13.51 -10.83 3.10
CA THR A 71 13.18 -10.37 4.44
C THR A 71 14.39 -10.51 5.36
N VAL A 72 14.70 -9.44 6.09
CA VAL A 72 15.75 -9.44 7.12
C VAL A 72 15.14 -9.99 8.39
N GLU A 73 15.40 -11.28 8.68
CA GLU A 73 14.76 -12.00 9.78
C GLU A 73 15.03 -11.37 11.16
N GLU A 74 16.18 -10.72 11.34
CA GLU A 74 16.57 -10.03 12.58
C GLU A 74 15.66 -8.85 12.95
N THR A 75 14.87 -8.35 11.99
CA THR A 75 13.84 -7.34 12.27
C THR A 75 12.65 -7.89 13.05
N GLY A 76 12.52 -9.22 13.13
CA GLY A 76 11.38 -9.90 13.75
C GLY A 76 10.09 -9.81 12.93
N LEU A 77 10.15 -9.26 11.71
CA LEU A 77 9.01 -9.12 10.79
C LEU A 77 8.97 -10.21 9.72
N GLY A 78 9.82 -11.24 9.85
CA GLY A 78 9.97 -12.32 8.90
C GLY A 78 9.09 -13.54 9.13
N TYR A 79 9.53 -14.67 8.59
CA TYR A 79 8.73 -15.89 8.53
C TYR A 79 8.43 -16.51 9.89
N ALA A 80 9.26 -16.24 10.90
CA ALA A 80 9.08 -16.76 12.25
C ALA A 80 7.70 -16.41 12.86
N ILE A 81 7.12 -15.27 12.46
CA ILE A 81 5.78 -14.83 12.87
C ILE A 81 4.72 -15.03 11.77
N GLY A 82 5.11 -15.63 10.65
CA GLY A 82 4.26 -15.88 9.49
C GLY A 82 4.04 -14.68 8.57
N ASP A 83 4.84 -13.61 8.69
CA ASP A 83 4.76 -12.38 7.89
C ASP A 83 3.32 -11.90 7.64
N ALA A 84 2.64 -11.58 8.74
CA ALA A 84 1.22 -11.26 8.69
C ALA A 84 0.95 -9.98 7.90
N ASP A 85 -0.09 -10.04 7.05
CA ASP A 85 -0.63 -8.88 6.37
C ASP A 85 -1.12 -7.81 7.37
N ARG A 86 -0.73 -6.56 7.12
CA ARG A 86 -1.16 -5.39 7.89
C ARG A 86 -1.83 -4.38 6.98
N LEU A 87 -2.69 -3.55 7.58
CA LEU A 87 -3.41 -2.52 6.86
C LEU A 87 -2.49 -1.34 6.52
N CYS A 88 -2.30 -1.09 5.24
CA CYS A 88 -1.66 0.11 4.71
C CYS A 88 -2.72 1.07 4.17
N ARG A 89 -2.51 2.38 4.41
CA ARG A 89 -3.36 3.45 3.91
C ARG A 89 -2.53 4.40 3.03
N PRO A 90 -3.11 4.94 1.95
CA PRO A 90 -2.50 6.06 1.22
C PRO A 90 -2.26 7.26 2.15
N LEU A 91 -1.22 8.05 1.85
CA LEU A 91 -0.85 9.29 2.56
C LEU A 91 -1.43 10.53 1.87
#